data_AF-A0A9E1PXQ4-F1
#
_entry.id   AF-A0A9E1PXQ4-F1
#
_cell.length_a   1.000
_cell.length_b   1.000
_cell.length_c   1.000
_cell.angle_alpha   90.00
_cell.angle_beta   90.00
_cell.angle_gamma   90.00
#
_symmetry.space_group_name_H-M   'P 1'
#
loop_
_entity.id
_entity.type
_entity.pdbx_description
1 polymer ?
#
loop_
_entity_poly.entity_id
_entity_poly.type
_entity_poly.pdbx_seq_one_letter_code
_entity_poly.pdbx_strand_id
1 'polypeptide(L)' 'MTTKFVSAAELMARVLGADGYPFVVIGHPVSSAAPDVLSDFARQAVAAGADILVGAN' A
#
# COMPACT_ATOMS: atom_id res chain seq x y z
N MET A 1 -1.51 -0.85 -1.84
CA MET A 1 -2.98 -0.70 -1.84
C MET A 1 -3.32 0.77 -2.00
N THR A 2 -4.39 1.12 -2.71
CA THR A 2 -4.80 2.54 -2.78
C THR A 2 -5.73 2.88 -1.61
N THR A 3 -5.74 4.13 -1.16
CA THR A 3 -6.48 4.59 0.05
C THR A 3 -7.95 4.14 0.10
N LYS A 4 -8.62 3.99 -1.04
CA LYS A 4 -10.02 3.55 -1.13
C LYS A 4 -10.26 2.08 -0.82
N PHE A 5 -9.23 1.24 -0.81
CA PHE A 5 -9.35 -0.22 -0.67
C PHE A 5 -8.61 -0.78 0.55
N VAL A 6 -8.16 0.07 1.48
CA VAL A 6 -7.45 -0.35 2.69
C VAL A 6 -8.30 -1.30 3.54
N SER A 7 -9.55 -0.92 3.84
CA SER A 7 -10.44 -1.75 4.66
C SER A 7 -10.78 -3.09 4.00
N ALA A 8 -10.86 -3.13 2.67
CA ALA A 8 -11.06 -4.36 1.92
C ALA A 8 -9.82 -5.26 1.99
N ALA A 9 -8.61 -4.69 1.87
CA ALA A 9 -7.36 -5.43 2.02
C ALA A 9 -7.22 -6.03 3.43
N GLU A 10 -7.49 -5.24 4.46
CA GLU A 10 -7.48 -5.69 5.87
C GLU A 10 -8.51 -6.78 6.12
N LEU A 11 -9.71 -6.66 5.57
CA LEU A 11 -10.74 -7.69 5.68
C LEU A 11 -10.28 -8.99 5.01
N MET A 12 -9.72 -8.92 3.81
CA MET A 12 -9.23 -10.10 3.09
C MET A 12 -8.05 -10.75 3.82
N ALA A 13 -7.14 -9.95 4.38
CA ALA A 13 -6.02 -10.45 5.19
C ALA A 13 -6.53 -11.31 6.35
N ARG A 14 -7.54 -10.83 7.09
CA ARG A 14 -8.18 -11.60 8.17
C ARG A 14 -8.86 -12.87 7.66
N VAL A 15 -9.65 -12.78 6.58
CA VAL A 15 -10.37 -13.94 6.00
C VAL A 15 -9.40 -15.03 5.56
N LEU A 16 -8.23 -14.66 5.05
CA LEU A 16 -7.20 -15.58 4.59
C LEU A 16 -6.28 -16.10 5.70
N GLY A 17 -6.53 -15.74 6.97
CA GLY A 17 -5.70 -16.14 8.10
C GLY A 17 -4.34 -15.43 8.18
N ALA A 18 -4.19 -14.31 7.46
CA ALA A 18 -3.00 -13.46 7.45
C ALA A 18 -3.30 -12.13 8.16
N ASP A 19 -3.89 -12.18 9.35
CA ASP A 19 -4.22 -10.96 10.10
C ASP A 19 -2.96 -10.11 10.37
N GLY A 20 -3.08 -8.80 10.18
CA GLY A 20 -1.95 -7.87 10.25
C GLY A 20 -0.92 -8.01 9.12
N TYR A 21 -1.23 -8.69 8.01
CA TYR A 21 -0.29 -8.80 6.87
C TYR A 21 0.10 -7.40 6.36
N PRO A 22 1.40 -7.05 6.34
CA PRO A 22 1.84 -5.70 6.02
C PRO A 22 1.69 -5.41 4.52
N PHE A 23 1.20 -4.21 4.22
CA PHE A 23 1.15 -3.68 2.86
C PHE A 23 1.32 -2.16 2.86
N VAL A 24 1.82 -1.64 1.76
CA VAL A 24 1.97 -0.19 1.54
C VAL A 24 0.63 0.42 1.14
N VAL A 25 0.32 1.62 1.63
CA VAL A 25 -0.79 2.45 1.15
C VAL A 25 -0.28 3.62 0.29
N ILE A 26 -0.86 3.80 -0.89
CA ILE A 26 -0.64 4.95 -1.79
C ILE A 26 -1.98 5.63 -2.10
N GLY A 27 -1.94 6.81 -2.72
CA GLY A 27 -3.16 7.54 -3.10
C GLY A 27 -4.03 6.84 -4.16
N HIS A 28 -5.24 7.37 -4.34
CA HIS A 28 -6.24 6.92 -5.31
C HIS A 28 -6.80 8.12 -6.09
N PRO A 29 -7.13 8.00 -7.39
CA PRO A 29 -6.92 6.84 -8.27
C PRO A 29 -5.49 6.78 -8.83
N VAL A 30 -5.02 5.57 -9.13
CA VAL A 30 -3.73 5.38 -9.83
C VAL A 30 -3.91 5.52 -11.35
N SER A 31 -5.02 5.03 -11.91
CA SER A 31 -5.23 4.95 -13.36
C SER A 31 -5.31 6.30 -14.08
N SER A 32 -5.66 7.37 -13.38
CA SER A 32 -5.79 8.72 -13.94
C SER A 32 -4.95 9.75 -13.19
N ALA A 33 -4.00 9.31 -12.38
CA ALA A 33 -3.07 10.22 -11.72
C ALA A 33 -2.09 10.82 -12.74
N ALA A 34 -1.70 12.07 -12.52
CA ALA A 34 -0.67 12.71 -13.31
C ALA A 34 0.72 12.08 -13.05
N PRO A 35 1.67 12.17 -13.99
CA PRO A 35 2.97 11.51 -13.87
C PRO A 35 3.80 11.90 -12.63
N ASP A 36 3.69 13.15 -12.19
CA ASP A 36 4.31 13.66 -10.96
C ASP A 36 3.71 12.99 -9.71
N VAL A 37 2.38 12.91 -9.63
CA VAL A 37 1.66 12.19 -8.56
C VAL A 37 2.02 10.71 -8.54
N LEU A 38 2.13 10.07 -9.70
CA LEU A 38 2.58 8.67 -9.82
C LEU A 38 4.02 8.49 -9.33
N SER A 39 4.89 9.46 -9.61
CA SER A 39 6.27 9.45 -9.13
C SER A 39 6.33 9.53 -7.60
N ASP A 40 5.48 10.34 -6.99
CA ASP A 40 5.38 10.45 -5.54
C ASP A 40 4.84 9.17 -4.90
N PHE A 41 3.80 8.55 -5.49
CA PHE A 41 3.31 7.25 -5.04
C PHE A 41 4.38 6.16 -5.13
N ALA A 42 5.18 6.16 -6.20
CA ALA A 42 6.28 5.21 -6.34
C ALA A 42 7.34 5.41 -5.25
N ARG A 43 7.75 6.65 -4.96
CA ARG A 43 8.71 6.95 -3.87
C ARG A 43 8.19 6.50 -2.51
N GLN A 44 6.92 6.81 -2.19
CA GLN A 44 6.28 6.37 -0.95
C GLN A 44 6.25 4.84 -0.86
N ALA A 45 5.91 4.16 -1.96
CA ALA A 45 5.79 2.72 -1.96
C ALA A 45 7.14 1.99 -1.79
N VAL A 46 8.20 2.52 -2.40
CA VAL A 46 9.55 1.98 -2.23
C VAL A 46 10.03 2.16 -0.79
N ALA A 47 9.86 3.34 -0.20
CA ALA A 47 10.29 3.61 1.17
C ALA A 47 9.59 2.69 2.18
N ALA A 48 8.26 2.71 2.21
CA ALA A 48 7.49 1.87 3.14
C ALA A 48 7.64 0.37 2.84
N GLY A 49 7.79 0.00 1.57
CA GLY A 49 8.05 -1.39 1.18
C GLY A 49 9.40 -1.88 1.69
N ALA A 50 10.43 -1.04 1.65
CA ALA A 50 11.74 -1.37 2.20
C ALA A 50 11.66 -1.62 3.71
N ASP A 51 10.94 -0.79 4.46
CA ASP A 51 10.73 -0.95 5.91
C ASP A 51 10.06 -2.29 6.24
N ILE A 52 9.05 -2.69 5.46
CA ILE A 52 8.40 -4.01 5.59
C ILE A 52 9.40 -5.14 5.35
N LEU A 53 10.22 -5.04 4.30
CA LEU A 53 11.15 -6.11 3.91
C LEU A 53 12.29 -6.30 4.91
N VAL A 54 12.73 -5.23 5.57
CA VAL A 54 13.80 -5.29 6.57
C VAL A 54 13.28 -5.47 7.99
N GLY A 55 11.96 -5.50 8.19
CA GLY A 55 11.31 -5.68 9.49
C GLY A 55 11.43 -4.47 10.43
N ALA A 56 11.55 -3.26 9.88
CA ALA A 56 11.67 -2.01 10.64
C ALA A 56 10.31 -1.40 11.06
N ASN A 57 9.26 -2.23 11.12
CA ASN A 57 7.87 -1.78 11.26
C ASN A 57 7.24 -2.27 12.57
#